data_AF-A0A1B7N761-F1
#
_entry.id   AF-A0A1B7N761-F1
#
_cell.length_a   1.000
_cell.length_b   1.000
_cell.length_c   1.000
_cell.angle_alpha   90.00
_cell.angle_beta   90.00
_cell.angle_gamma   90.00
#
_symmetry.space_group_name_H-M   'P 1'
#
loop_
_entity.id
_entity.type
_entity.pdbx_description
1 polymer ?
#
loop_
_entity_poly.entity_id
_entity_poly.type
_entity_poly.pdbx_seq_one_letter_code
_entity_poly.pdbx_strand_id
1 'polypeptide(L)'
;MYQHAPTGNCPSQCHLGLIGLTTALPSSLVAKQVSPPVDGPSSTSCLSLRNSCNATTVDLNNFYNYTSCFLLTACLQGAATPVQVLSESQAPATQLRLTESAFFAMSNENSYMTQQNYVDAYYREISITPGGTYPDDVSIITAQWDTIAAWTGFCDTENIPYENLADWLEYSGATGVCPAVMSSSATVAASIILCVLQPTTDNGSCAEMVSQCQLWVTQGLFRNEYCVLASFCYRDEWSNTDVLLLHEYPSYVPQIPTTIQEERLSEAVFYNMTGGATSMT
;
A
#
# COMPACT_ATOMS: atom_id res chain seq x y z
N MET A 1 34.05 -65.64 0.62
CA MET A 1 35.14 -64.86 1.25
C MET A 1 34.50 -63.74 2.06
N TYR A 2 34.75 -63.76 3.38
CA TYR A 2 34.65 -62.70 4.41
C TYR A 2 33.65 -61.54 4.19
N GLN A 3 32.54 -61.42 4.93
CA GLN A 3 32.32 -61.12 6.37
C GLN A 3 31.94 -59.64 6.64
N HIS A 4 30.94 -59.49 7.51
CA HIS A 4 30.62 -58.39 8.44
C HIS A 4 29.65 -57.27 8.04
N ALA A 5 28.44 -57.38 8.62
CA ALA A 5 27.66 -56.27 9.16
C ALA A 5 28.32 -55.69 10.43
N PRO A 6 27.93 -54.46 10.84
CA PRO A 6 27.37 -54.35 12.18
C PRO A 6 26.09 -53.49 12.29
N THR A 7 25.36 -53.88 13.33
CA THR A 7 24.20 -53.30 14.03
C THR A 7 24.35 -51.85 14.49
N GLY A 8 23.21 -51.15 14.66
CA GLY A 8 23.01 -50.35 15.87
C GLY A 8 22.27 -49.01 15.75
N ASN A 9 21.08 -48.99 16.35
CA ASN A 9 20.47 -47.90 17.12
C ASN A 9 19.65 -46.80 16.42
N CYS A 10 18.35 -46.89 16.68
CA CYS A 10 17.38 -45.79 16.70
C CYS A 10 17.35 -45.19 18.13
N PRO A 11 17.16 -43.87 18.29
CA PRO A 11 16.24 -43.44 19.34
C PRO A 11 15.27 -42.34 18.89
N SER A 12 13.98 -42.62 19.13
CA SER A 12 13.00 -41.75 19.79
C SER A 12 13.01 -40.25 19.47
N GLN A 13 12.00 -39.79 18.72
CA GLN A 13 11.06 -38.76 19.17
C GLN A 13 9.92 -38.58 18.15
N CYS A 14 8.77 -39.18 18.44
CA CYS A 14 7.49 -38.75 17.88
C CYS A 14 7.08 -37.46 18.60
N HIS A 15 7.22 -36.31 17.94
CA HIS A 15 6.50 -35.10 18.31
C HIS A 15 5.36 -34.86 17.31
N LEU A 16 4.14 -34.83 17.85
CA LEU A 16 2.97 -34.25 17.20
C LEU A 16 3.29 -32.78 16.87
N GLY A 17 3.41 -32.46 15.58
CA GLY A 17 3.37 -31.09 15.07
C GLY A 17 1.96 -30.80 14.57
N LEU A 18 1.24 -29.95 15.30
CA LEU A 18 -0.02 -29.33 14.89
C LEU A 18 0.13 -28.76 13.46
N ILE A 19 -0.71 -29.18 12.52
CA ILE A 19 -0.86 -28.52 11.23
C ILE A 19 -1.62 -27.22 11.50
N GLY A 20 -0.88 -26.13 11.71
CA GLY A 20 -1.44 -24.78 11.63
C GLY A 20 -1.72 -24.48 10.16
N LEU A 21 -2.99 -24.50 9.76
CA LEU A 21 -3.42 -23.85 8.51
C LEU A 21 -3.19 -22.35 8.70
N THR A 22 -2.07 -21.84 8.22
CA THR A 22 -1.92 -20.40 7.95
C THR A 22 -2.65 -20.12 6.65
N THR A 23 -3.87 -19.60 6.75
CA THR A 23 -4.54 -18.96 5.62
C THR A 23 -3.71 -17.73 5.24
N ALA A 24 -2.88 -17.86 4.21
CA ALA A 24 -2.23 -16.70 3.59
C ALA A 24 -3.34 -15.82 3.01
N LEU A 25 -3.47 -14.62 3.55
CA LEU A 25 -4.33 -13.57 3.01
C LEU A 25 -3.69 -13.09 1.69
N PRO A 26 -4.45 -12.91 0.61
CA PRO A 26 -3.92 -12.37 -0.64
C PRO A 26 -3.63 -10.88 -0.49
N SER A 27 -2.35 -10.53 -0.38
CA SER A 27 -1.84 -9.17 -0.59
C SER A 27 -1.91 -8.83 -2.06
N SER A 28 -2.31 -7.61 -2.37
CA SER A 28 -2.74 -7.32 -3.73
C SER A 28 -2.33 -5.86 -4.14
N LEU A 29 -2.26 -5.58 -5.47
CA LEU A 29 -2.13 -4.31 -6.23
C LEU A 29 -2.88 -3.04 -5.77
N VAL A 30 -2.15 -2.08 -5.19
CA VAL A 30 -2.68 -0.77 -4.80
C VAL A 30 -2.80 0.16 -6.00
N ALA A 31 -3.97 0.75 -6.19
CA ALA A 31 -4.21 1.80 -7.16
C ALA A 31 -3.42 3.07 -6.78
N LYS A 32 -2.49 3.51 -7.65
CA LYS A 32 -1.86 4.82 -7.48
C LYS A 32 -2.89 5.89 -7.90
N GLN A 33 -3.64 6.42 -6.91
CA GLN A 33 -4.40 7.66 -7.09
C GLN A 33 -3.45 8.78 -7.54
N VAL A 34 -3.96 9.76 -8.28
CA VAL A 34 -3.20 10.95 -8.67
C VAL A 34 -2.55 11.50 -7.40
N SER A 35 -1.22 11.47 -7.35
CA SER A 35 -0.51 12.17 -6.29
C SER A 35 -0.97 13.63 -6.36
N PRO A 36 -1.45 14.24 -5.26
CA PRO A 36 -1.49 15.69 -5.18
C PRO A 36 -0.14 16.24 -5.65
N PRO A 37 -0.02 17.48 -6.13
CA PRO A 37 1.29 18.05 -6.41
C PRO A 37 2.10 18.04 -5.10
N VAL A 38 2.93 17.00 -4.90
CA VAL A 38 3.78 16.88 -3.73
C VAL A 38 5.02 17.71 -4.02
N ASP A 39 4.83 19.02 -4.10
CA ASP A 39 5.94 19.94 -4.00
C ASP A 39 6.31 20.05 -2.51
N GLY A 40 7.62 20.16 -2.24
CA GLY A 40 8.25 20.17 -0.92
C GLY A 40 7.52 20.89 0.24
N PRO A 41 6.77 21.99 0.06
CA PRO A 41 6.02 22.60 1.16
C PRO A 41 4.83 21.79 1.69
N SER A 42 4.19 20.94 0.87
CA SER A 42 3.15 20.00 1.34
C SER A 42 3.70 18.98 2.34
N SER A 43 5.00 18.66 2.25
CA SER A 43 5.67 17.78 3.22
C SER A 43 5.76 18.40 4.62
N THR A 44 5.80 19.74 4.75
CA THR A 44 6.01 20.41 6.04
C THR A 44 4.70 20.56 6.84
N SER A 45 3.59 20.85 6.17
CA SER A 45 2.28 20.85 6.83
C SER A 45 1.81 19.43 7.18
N CYS A 46 2.05 18.44 6.30
CA CYS A 46 1.86 17.03 6.67
C CYS A 46 2.77 16.61 7.84
N LEU A 47 4.01 17.10 7.91
CA LEU A 47 4.90 16.85 9.05
C LEU A 47 4.35 17.44 10.35
N SER A 48 3.69 18.60 10.28
CA SER A 48 3.01 19.19 11.44
C SER A 48 1.88 18.27 11.93
N LEU A 49 1.07 17.74 11.00
CA LEU A 49 0.04 16.76 11.33
C LEU A 49 0.64 15.46 11.89
N ARG A 50 1.79 15.02 11.39
CA ARG A 50 2.54 13.87 11.93
C ARG A 50 3.03 14.11 13.35
N ASN A 51 3.50 15.30 13.65
CA ASN A 51 3.88 15.69 15.01
C ASN A 51 2.67 15.72 15.94
N SER A 52 1.47 16.02 15.45
CA SER A 52 0.24 15.99 16.24
C SER A 52 -0.43 14.62 16.30
N CYS A 53 -0.13 13.74 15.35
CA CYS A 53 -0.57 12.35 15.30
C CYS A 53 0.59 11.43 15.69
N ASN A 54 0.92 11.36 16.98
CA ASN A 54 1.96 10.48 17.48
C ASN A 54 1.56 9.82 18.81
N ALA A 55 2.28 8.78 19.22
CA ALA A 55 1.98 8.00 20.43
C ALA A 55 1.94 8.80 21.75
N THR A 56 2.50 10.01 21.78
CA THR A 56 2.47 10.89 22.96
C THR A 56 1.21 11.76 23.03
N THR A 57 0.52 11.96 21.90
CA THR A 57 -0.65 12.84 21.78
C THR A 57 -1.94 12.07 21.49
N VAL A 58 -1.85 10.86 20.93
CA VAL A 58 -3.00 10.06 20.52
C VAL A 58 -2.92 8.62 21.03
N ASP A 59 -4.08 8.00 21.26
CA ASP A 59 -4.18 6.55 21.42
C ASP A 59 -4.13 5.88 20.04
N LEU A 60 -3.01 5.23 19.74
CA LEU A 60 -2.78 4.59 18.45
C LEU A 60 -3.71 3.40 18.18
N ASN A 61 -4.41 2.86 19.18
CA ASN A 61 -5.45 1.84 18.95
C ASN A 61 -6.74 2.44 18.36
N ASN A 62 -6.87 3.76 18.41
CA ASN A 62 -8.01 4.54 17.96
C ASN A 62 -7.56 5.60 16.93
N PHE A 63 -6.57 5.26 16.10
CA PHE A 63 -5.83 6.20 15.24
C PHE A 63 -6.75 7.14 14.46
N TYR A 64 -7.73 6.59 13.73
CA TYR A 64 -8.62 7.40 12.90
C TYR A 64 -9.66 8.22 13.68
N ASN A 65 -9.83 8.00 14.99
CA ASN A 65 -10.70 8.84 15.82
C ASN A 65 -10.06 10.17 16.23
N TYR A 66 -8.78 10.38 15.91
CA TYR A 66 -8.09 11.65 16.11
C TYR A 66 -8.02 12.43 14.81
N THR A 67 -8.52 13.67 14.82
CA THR A 67 -8.53 14.57 13.66
C THR A 67 -7.15 14.71 13.02
N SER A 68 -6.09 14.89 13.82
CA SER A 68 -4.72 14.99 13.32
C SER A 68 -4.27 13.77 12.51
N CYS A 69 -4.69 12.57 12.91
CA CYS A 69 -4.33 11.31 12.28
C CYS A 69 -5.12 11.01 11.01
N PHE A 70 -6.42 11.35 11.01
CA PHE A 70 -7.21 11.39 9.79
C PHE A 70 -6.59 12.35 8.76
N LEU A 71 -6.33 13.59 9.16
CA LEU A 71 -5.76 14.61 8.28
C LEU A 71 -4.36 14.23 7.81
N LEU A 72 -3.52 13.61 8.65
CA LEU A 72 -2.23 13.07 8.22
C LEU A 72 -2.39 12.05 7.10
N THR A 73 -3.35 11.12 7.25
CA THR A 73 -3.64 10.09 6.25
C THR A 73 -4.07 10.70 4.92
N ALA A 74 -4.99 11.67 4.97
CA ALA A 74 -5.41 12.44 3.79
C ALA A 74 -4.25 13.25 3.18
N CYS A 75 -3.40 13.84 4.01
CA CYS A 75 -2.28 14.66 3.56
C CYS A 75 -1.23 13.85 2.80
N LEU A 76 -1.01 12.59 3.22
CA LEU A 76 -0.03 11.69 2.62
C LEU A 76 -0.58 10.87 1.45
N GLN A 77 -1.86 11.01 1.12
CA GLN A 77 -2.45 10.26 0.02
C GLN A 77 -1.70 10.51 -1.29
N GLY A 78 -1.52 9.45 -2.08
CA GLY A 78 -0.72 9.49 -3.31
C GLY A 78 0.80 9.43 -3.11
N ALA A 79 1.28 9.58 -1.88
CA ALA A 79 2.63 9.21 -1.44
C ALA A 79 2.64 7.92 -0.59
N ALA A 80 1.60 7.74 0.24
CA ALA A 80 1.39 6.56 1.06
C ALA A 80 -0.10 6.15 1.09
N THR A 81 -0.37 4.86 1.31
CA THR A 81 -1.72 4.33 1.59
C THR A 81 -2.10 4.49 3.06
N PRO A 82 -3.40 4.44 3.43
CA PRO A 82 -3.80 4.41 4.84
C PRO A 82 -3.07 3.36 5.67
N VAL A 83 -2.87 2.15 5.11
CA VAL A 83 -2.12 1.06 5.78
C VAL A 83 -0.65 1.43 6.01
N GLN A 84 0.00 2.06 5.03
CA GLN A 84 1.38 2.53 5.18
C GLN A 84 1.49 3.63 6.23
N VAL A 85 0.53 4.56 6.27
CA VAL A 85 0.49 5.63 7.29
C VAL A 85 0.34 5.05 8.70
N LEU A 86 -0.49 4.01 8.89
CA LEU A 86 -0.58 3.30 10.17
C LEU A 86 0.75 2.68 10.57
N SER A 87 1.41 1.97 9.65
CA SER A 87 2.70 1.35 9.89
C SER A 87 3.78 2.37 10.25
N GLU A 88 3.89 3.46 9.50
CA GLU A 88 4.84 4.55 9.78
C GLU A 88 4.58 5.23 11.13
N SER A 89 3.31 5.31 11.53
CA SER A 89 2.89 5.90 12.80
C SER A 89 2.93 4.90 13.97
N GLN A 90 3.36 3.66 13.72
CA GLN A 90 3.41 2.55 14.69
C GLN A 90 2.02 2.20 15.28
N ALA A 91 0.96 2.50 14.53
CA ALA A 91 -0.39 2.12 14.88
C ALA A 91 -0.68 0.67 14.44
N PRO A 92 -1.49 -0.10 15.19
CA PRO A 92 -1.92 -1.43 14.76
C PRO A 92 -2.58 -1.41 13.37
N ALA A 93 -2.30 -2.41 12.54
CA ALA A 93 -2.95 -2.54 11.23
C ALA A 93 -4.47 -2.77 11.34
N THR A 94 -4.92 -3.42 12.41
CA THR A 94 -6.34 -3.52 12.77
C THR A 94 -6.75 -2.27 13.53
N GLN A 95 -7.17 -1.25 12.80
CA GLN A 95 -7.79 -0.05 13.37
C GLN A 95 -9.29 -0.21 13.50
N LEU A 96 -9.86 0.49 14.48
CA LEU A 96 -11.28 0.76 14.47
C LEU A 96 -11.61 1.72 13.33
N ARG A 97 -12.76 1.47 12.71
CA ARG A 97 -13.37 2.38 11.73
C ARG A 97 -13.50 3.77 12.35
N LEU A 98 -13.31 4.81 11.54
CA LEU A 98 -13.58 6.19 11.92
C LEU A 98 -14.98 6.25 12.57
N THR A 99 -15.08 6.80 13.77
CA THR A 99 -16.38 6.92 14.46
C THR A 99 -17.19 8.10 13.92
N GLU A 100 -18.52 7.98 13.94
CA GLU A 100 -19.43 9.10 13.66
C GLU A 100 -19.14 10.32 14.54
N SER A 101 -18.77 10.11 15.81
CA SER A 101 -18.43 11.22 16.71
C SER A 101 -17.21 12.00 16.23
N ALA A 102 -16.16 11.31 15.78
CA ALA A 102 -14.97 11.97 15.24
C ALA A 102 -15.30 12.66 13.90
N PHE A 103 -16.12 12.03 13.07
CA PHE A 103 -16.62 12.62 11.83
C PHE A 103 -17.41 13.91 12.09
N PHE A 104 -18.39 13.88 13.00
CA PHE A 104 -19.23 15.05 13.34
C PHE A 104 -18.43 16.19 13.95
N ALA A 105 -17.39 15.88 14.71
CA ALA A 105 -16.47 16.90 15.22
C ALA A 105 -15.74 17.65 14.08
N MET A 106 -15.45 16.96 12.98
CA MET A 106 -14.80 17.56 11.80
C MET A 106 -15.79 18.19 10.82
N SER A 107 -17.02 17.69 10.75
CA SER A 107 -18.06 18.17 9.81
C SER A 107 -18.94 19.29 10.37
N ASN A 108 -18.62 19.85 11.55
CA ASN A 108 -19.48 20.79 12.27
C ASN A 108 -20.89 20.22 12.50
N GLU A 109 -20.97 18.98 12.99
CA GLU A 109 -22.22 18.25 13.30
C GLU A 109 -23.10 17.93 12.08
N ASN A 110 -22.59 18.07 10.87
CA ASN A 110 -23.33 17.72 9.65
C ASN A 110 -23.21 16.24 9.29
N SER A 111 -24.25 15.70 8.62
CA SER A 111 -24.28 14.32 8.11
C SER A 111 -23.33 14.05 6.93
N TYR A 112 -22.72 15.10 6.40
CA TYR A 112 -21.70 15.07 5.36
C TYR A 112 -20.61 16.07 5.71
N MET A 113 -19.40 15.83 5.21
CA MET A 113 -18.28 16.75 5.31
C MET A 113 -18.12 17.49 3.97
N THR A 114 -18.00 18.80 4.02
CA THR A 114 -17.71 19.64 2.84
C THR A 114 -16.20 19.87 2.68
N GLN A 115 -15.76 20.32 1.50
CA GLN A 115 -14.38 20.78 1.31
C GLN A 115 -13.98 21.84 2.34
N GLN A 116 -14.86 22.80 2.64
CA GLN A 116 -14.56 23.84 3.63
C GLN A 116 -14.41 23.25 5.04
N ASN A 117 -15.21 22.25 5.42
CA ASN A 117 -15.03 21.58 6.72
C ASN A 117 -13.68 20.88 6.81
N TYR A 118 -13.24 20.22 5.74
CA TYR A 118 -11.91 19.59 5.67
C TYR A 118 -10.79 20.64 5.80
N VAL A 119 -10.88 21.74 5.05
CA VAL A 119 -9.92 22.86 5.13
C VAL A 119 -9.88 23.46 6.54
N ASP A 120 -11.05 23.75 7.13
CA ASP A 120 -11.15 24.31 8.48
C ASP A 120 -10.54 23.38 9.53
N ALA A 121 -10.84 22.08 9.46
CA ALA A 121 -10.25 21.07 10.34
C ALA A 121 -8.73 21.02 10.18
N TYR A 122 -8.22 21.07 8.94
CA TYR A 122 -6.80 21.06 8.61
C TYR A 122 -6.06 22.25 9.24
N TYR A 123 -6.54 23.48 8.98
CA TYR A 123 -5.95 24.69 9.53
C TYR A 123 -6.08 24.75 11.06
N ARG A 124 -7.21 24.29 11.61
CA ARG A 124 -7.41 24.22 13.06
C ARG A 124 -6.38 23.32 13.72
N GLU A 125 -6.16 22.10 13.22
CA GLU A 125 -5.17 21.18 13.79
C GLU A 125 -3.75 21.73 13.72
N ILE A 126 -3.36 22.37 12.61
CA ILE A 126 -2.05 23.02 12.52
C ILE A 126 -1.92 24.15 13.55
N SER A 127 -2.98 24.94 13.76
CA SER A 127 -2.95 26.07 14.71
C SER A 127 -2.70 25.67 16.16
N ILE A 128 -3.09 24.45 16.54
CA ILE A 128 -2.87 23.90 17.88
C ILE A 128 -1.65 22.98 17.97
N THR A 129 -0.99 22.70 16.84
CA THR A 129 0.24 21.92 16.77
C THR A 129 1.43 22.78 17.22
N PRO A 130 2.22 22.38 18.23
CA PRO A 130 3.44 23.11 18.62
C PRO A 130 4.43 23.19 17.46
N GLY A 131 4.76 24.41 17.02
CA GLY A 131 5.62 24.62 15.85
C GLY A 131 4.98 24.26 14.52
N GLY A 132 3.65 24.17 14.46
CA GLY A 132 2.90 23.86 13.26
C GLY A 132 3.21 24.83 12.12
N THR A 133 3.42 24.27 10.93
CA THR A 133 3.67 25.01 9.69
C THR A 133 2.47 24.85 8.77
N TYR A 134 1.90 25.97 8.34
CA TYR A 134 0.78 25.98 7.40
C TYR A 134 1.26 25.67 5.98
N PRO A 135 0.39 25.11 5.12
CA PRO A 135 0.73 24.99 3.70
C PRO A 135 0.81 26.37 3.06
N ASP A 136 1.68 26.51 2.08
CA ASP A 136 1.90 27.77 1.35
C ASP A 136 0.71 28.17 0.48
N ASP A 137 -0.11 27.20 0.07
CA ASP A 137 -1.29 27.41 -0.75
C ASP A 137 -2.42 26.46 -0.31
N VAL A 138 -3.62 27.03 -0.17
CA VAL A 138 -4.86 26.27 0.13
C VAL A 138 -5.21 25.30 -0.99
N SER A 139 -4.77 25.56 -2.23
CA SER A 139 -5.00 24.68 -3.38
C SER A 139 -4.46 23.26 -3.17
N ILE A 140 -3.43 23.11 -2.34
CA ILE A 140 -2.88 21.80 -1.96
C ILE A 140 -3.88 21.02 -1.10
N ILE A 141 -4.53 21.69 -0.14
CA ILE A 141 -5.52 21.07 0.74
C ILE A 141 -6.80 20.75 -0.04
N THR A 142 -7.24 21.64 -0.92
CA THR A 142 -8.43 21.38 -1.76
C THR A 142 -8.16 20.22 -2.71
N ALA A 143 -6.98 20.13 -3.33
CA ALA A 143 -6.60 18.99 -4.17
C ALA A 143 -6.59 17.66 -3.39
N GLN A 144 -6.29 17.71 -2.08
CA GLN A 144 -6.42 16.53 -1.24
C GLN A 144 -7.88 16.10 -1.13
N TRP A 145 -8.77 17.04 -0.79
CA TRP A 145 -10.20 16.75 -0.70
C TRP A 145 -10.77 16.24 -2.02
N ASP A 146 -10.36 16.83 -3.15
CA ASP A 146 -10.80 16.42 -4.49
C ASP A 146 -10.47 14.95 -4.78
N THR A 147 -9.34 14.46 -4.28
CA THR A 147 -8.94 13.05 -4.44
C THR A 147 -9.81 12.10 -3.63
N ILE A 148 -10.20 12.52 -2.42
CA ILE A 148 -11.13 11.77 -1.56
C ILE A 148 -12.54 11.79 -2.18
N ALA A 149 -12.98 12.96 -2.68
CA ALA A 149 -14.25 13.12 -3.38
C ALA A 149 -14.30 12.24 -4.65
N ALA A 150 -13.20 12.15 -5.40
CA ALA A 150 -13.05 11.28 -6.55
C ALA A 150 -13.16 9.80 -6.18
N TRP A 151 -12.51 9.40 -5.08
CA TRP A 151 -12.59 8.02 -4.60
C TRP A 151 -14.01 7.64 -4.17
N THR A 152 -14.65 8.52 -3.42
CA THR A 152 -15.98 8.29 -2.85
C THR A 152 -17.12 8.47 -3.84
N GLY A 153 -16.86 9.08 -5.02
CA GLY A 153 -17.86 9.31 -6.06
C GLY A 153 -18.72 10.56 -5.87
N PHE A 154 -18.22 11.56 -5.12
CA PHE A 154 -18.95 12.79 -4.78
C PHE A 154 -18.38 14.05 -5.45
N CYS A 155 -17.70 13.93 -6.59
CA CYS A 155 -17.09 15.05 -7.32
C CYS A 155 -18.06 16.20 -7.63
N ASP A 156 -19.33 15.91 -7.89
CA ASP A 156 -20.32 16.92 -8.27
C ASP A 156 -20.70 17.86 -7.12
N THR A 157 -20.58 17.40 -5.88
CA THR A 157 -21.05 18.14 -4.70
C THR A 157 -19.96 18.41 -3.67
N GLU A 158 -18.89 17.62 -3.67
CA GLU A 158 -17.82 17.59 -2.66
C GLU A 158 -18.33 17.43 -1.23
N ASN A 159 -19.57 16.96 -1.07
CA ASN A 159 -20.23 16.68 0.20
C ASN A 159 -20.16 15.18 0.43
N ILE A 160 -19.14 14.73 1.17
CA ILE A 160 -18.88 13.32 1.39
C ILE A 160 -19.60 12.86 2.67
N PRO A 161 -20.57 11.92 2.59
CA PRO A 161 -21.22 11.35 3.77
C PRO A 161 -20.26 10.54 4.63
N TYR A 162 -20.60 10.36 5.90
CA TYR A 162 -19.80 9.57 6.85
C TYR A 162 -19.40 8.20 6.32
N GLU A 163 -20.37 7.41 5.82
CA GLU A 163 -20.10 6.03 5.38
C GLU A 163 -19.04 5.99 4.28
N ASN A 164 -19.14 6.89 3.31
CA ASN A 164 -18.19 6.95 2.20
C ASN A 164 -16.80 7.41 2.64
N LEU A 165 -16.72 8.37 3.57
CA LEU A 165 -15.42 8.81 4.10
C LEU A 165 -14.76 7.72 4.95
N ALA A 166 -15.55 7.00 5.77
CA ALA A 166 -15.07 5.88 6.56
C ALA A 166 -14.61 4.71 5.67
N ASP A 167 -15.36 4.41 4.61
CA ASP A 167 -14.97 3.41 3.60
C ASP A 167 -13.69 3.80 2.86
N TRP A 168 -13.49 5.09 2.56
CA TRP A 168 -12.24 5.55 1.96
C TRP A 168 -11.04 5.25 2.87
N LEU A 169 -11.14 5.53 4.17
CA LEU A 169 -10.06 5.21 5.12
C LEU A 169 -9.77 3.71 5.19
N GLU A 170 -10.83 2.89 5.18
CA GLU A 170 -10.72 1.44 5.37
C GLU A 170 -10.24 0.72 4.11
N TYR A 171 -10.70 1.17 2.93
CA TYR A 171 -10.56 0.40 1.69
C TYR A 171 -9.74 1.07 0.59
N SER A 172 -9.41 2.37 0.68
CA SER A 172 -8.65 3.03 -0.41
C SER A 172 -7.21 2.51 -0.57
N GLY A 173 -6.65 1.93 0.48
CA GLY A 173 -5.38 1.21 0.44
C GLY A 173 -5.53 -0.30 0.17
N ALA A 174 -6.75 -0.82 0.14
CA ALA A 174 -7.00 -2.21 -0.19
C ALA A 174 -6.90 -2.38 -1.70
N THR A 175 -6.34 -3.49 -2.11
CA THR A 175 -6.14 -3.73 -3.53
C THR A 175 -7.40 -4.18 -4.20
N GLY A 176 -7.46 -3.84 -5.50
CA GLY A 176 -8.59 -4.17 -6.34
C GLY A 176 -9.77 -3.27 -6.02
N VAL A 177 -9.58 -2.35 -5.06
CA VAL A 177 -10.48 -1.24 -4.77
C VAL A 177 -9.95 -0.03 -5.51
N CYS A 178 -10.73 0.38 -6.51
CA CYS A 178 -10.43 1.58 -7.30
C CYS A 178 -11.27 2.75 -6.79
N PRO A 179 -10.78 3.99 -6.96
CA PRO A 179 -11.62 5.17 -6.88
C PRO A 179 -12.88 5.04 -7.75
N ALA A 180 -14.02 5.58 -7.30
CA ALA A 180 -15.22 5.67 -8.13
C ALA A 180 -14.95 6.42 -9.45
N VAL A 181 -14.16 7.49 -9.39
CA VAL A 181 -13.55 8.16 -10.55
C VAL A 181 -12.09 8.49 -10.28
N MET A 182 -11.26 8.54 -11.33
CA MET A 182 -9.81 8.78 -11.18
C MET A 182 -9.46 10.21 -10.72
N SER A 183 -10.35 11.17 -10.96
CA SER A 183 -10.22 12.55 -10.52
C SER A 183 -11.57 13.26 -10.61
N SER A 184 -11.80 14.23 -9.73
CA SER A 184 -12.92 15.18 -9.83
C SER A 184 -12.78 16.15 -10.99
N SER A 185 -11.57 16.29 -11.56
CA SER A 185 -11.32 17.10 -12.75
C SER A 185 -11.40 16.24 -14.02
N ALA A 186 -12.34 16.55 -14.92
CA ALA A 186 -12.54 15.81 -16.17
C ALA A 186 -11.28 15.79 -17.07
N THR A 187 -10.52 16.90 -17.11
CA THR A 187 -9.27 17.00 -17.88
C THR A 187 -8.19 16.09 -17.32
N VAL A 188 -8.12 15.98 -16.00
CA VAL A 188 -7.15 15.12 -15.30
C VAL A 188 -7.58 13.66 -15.43
N ALA A 189 -8.87 13.35 -15.24
CA ALA A 189 -9.41 12.01 -15.40
C ALA A 189 -9.11 11.41 -16.79
N ALA A 190 -9.13 12.22 -17.86
CA ALA A 190 -8.88 11.78 -19.23
C ALA A 190 -7.39 11.46 -19.53
N SER A 191 -6.44 11.95 -18.72
CA SER A 191 -5.00 11.73 -18.94
C SER A 191 -4.43 10.60 -18.09
N ILE A 192 -5.26 9.92 -17.30
CA ILE A 192 -4.83 8.91 -16.33
C ILE A 192 -5.13 7.50 -16.84
N ILE A 193 -4.19 6.59 -16.60
CA ILE A 193 -4.40 5.15 -16.80
C ILE A 193 -5.45 4.68 -15.80
N LEU A 194 -6.57 4.18 -16.33
CA LEU A 194 -7.71 3.71 -15.53
C LEU A 194 -7.23 2.69 -14.50
N CYS A 195 -7.62 2.88 -13.24
CA CYS A 195 -7.54 1.81 -12.26
C CYS A 195 -8.45 0.67 -12.74
N VAL A 196 -7.85 -0.39 -13.24
CA VAL A 196 -8.59 -1.60 -13.57
C VAL A 196 -8.75 -2.36 -12.26
N LEU A 197 -10.00 -2.56 -11.83
CA LEU A 197 -10.33 -3.45 -10.71
C LEU A 197 -9.61 -4.77 -10.97
N GLN A 198 -8.58 -5.05 -10.17
CA GLN A 198 -7.96 -6.36 -10.21
C GLN A 198 -9.03 -7.34 -9.77
N PRO A 199 -9.34 -8.38 -10.55
CA PRO A 199 -10.28 -9.39 -10.10
C PRO A 199 -9.82 -9.89 -8.72
N THR A 200 -10.74 -9.94 -7.75
CA THR A 200 -10.47 -10.32 -6.35
C THR A 200 -9.88 -11.73 -6.20
N THR A 201 -9.92 -12.49 -7.28
CA THR A 201 -9.08 -13.65 -7.50
C THR A 201 -8.00 -13.24 -8.49
N ASP A 202 -6.74 -13.27 -8.06
CA ASP A 202 -5.68 -13.69 -8.99
C ASP A 202 -6.25 -14.90 -9.72
N ASN A 203 -6.47 -14.79 -11.04
CA ASN A 203 -7.03 -15.86 -11.86
C ASN A 203 -6.03 -17.03 -12.02
N GLY A 204 -5.07 -17.12 -11.09
CA GLY A 204 -3.88 -17.93 -11.14
C GLY A 204 -2.78 -17.33 -12.01
N SER A 205 -2.90 -16.12 -12.56
CA SER A 205 -1.84 -15.56 -13.41
C SER A 205 -0.58 -15.21 -12.62
N CYS A 206 -0.70 -14.61 -11.44
CA CYS A 206 0.48 -14.37 -10.60
C CYS A 206 1.01 -15.67 -10.02
N ALA A 207 0.14 -16.56 -9.53
CA ALA A 207 0.54 -17.90 -9.10
C ALA A 207 1.23 -18.71 -10.23
N GLU A 208 0.79 -18.57 -11.47
CA GLU A 208 1.39 -19.20 -12.64
C GLU A 208 2.72 -18.53 -13.00
N MET A 209 2.81 -17.21 -13.00
CA MET A 209 4.08 -16.49 -13.25
C MET A 209 5.13 -16.88 -12.19
N VAL A 210 4.74 -16.97 -10.93
CA VAL A 210 5.60 -17.44 -9.83
C VAL A 210 5.99 -18.91 -10.01
N SER A 211 5.04 -19.77 -10.35
CA SER A 211 5.30 -21.19 -10.66
C SER A 211 6.31 -21.33 -11.80
N GLN A 212 6.13 -20.58 -12.89
CA GLN A 212 7.06 -20.54 -14.01
C GLN A 212 8.41 -19.94 -13.59
N CYS A 213 8.43 -18.89 -12.77
CA CYS A 213 9.67 -18.33 -12.27
C CYS A 213 10.47 -19.35 -11.46
N GLN A 214 9.83 -20.06 -10.52
CA GLN A 214 10.47 -21.05 -9.65
C GLN A 214 11.16 -22.19 -10.41
N LEU A 215 10.73 -22.48 -11.64
CA LEU A 215 11.42 -23.45 -12.53
C LEU A 215 12.78 -22.95 -13.03
N TRP A 216 12.95 -21.62 -13.15
CA TRP A 216 14.10 -21.00 -13.82
C TRP A 216 14.90 -20.05 -12.93
N VAL A 217 14.40 -19.72 -11.74
CA VAL A 217 14.95 -18.68 -10.84
C VAL A 217 16.41 -18.94 -10.47
N THR A 218 16.85 -20.19 -10.45
CA THR A 218 18.26 -20.56 -10.20
C THR A 218 19.25 -20.03 -11.26
N GLN A 219 18.74 -19.54 -12.40
CA GLN A 219 19.55 -18.86 -13.44
C GLN A 219 19.70 -17.35 -13.18
N GLY A 220 19.02 -16.83 -12.15
CA GLY A 220 18.93 -15.42 -11.81
C GLY A 220 17.50 -14.91 -11.94
N LEU A 221 17.04 -14.19 -10.92
CA LEU A 221 15.73 -13.55 -10.81
C LEU A 221 15.45 -12.61 -12.00
N PHE A 222 16.45 -11.85 -12.45
CA PHE A 222 16.27 -10.89 -13.56
C PHE A 222 16.75 -11.40 -14.92
N ARG A 223 16.93 -12.72 -15.04
CA ARG A 223 17.42 -13.39 -16.26
C ARG A 223 16.33 -14.10 -17.05
N ASN A 224 15.13 -14.14 -16.50
CA ASN A 224 13.98 -14.83 -17.08
C ASN A 224 12.75 -13.91 -17.05
N GLU A 225 12.01 -13.85 -18.15
CA GLU A 225 10.82 -13.02 -18.29
C GLU A 225 9.75 -13.36 -17.24
N TYR A 226 9.55 -14.64 -16.93
CA TYR A 226 8.57 -15.07 -15.92
C TYR A 226 8.96 -14.56 -14.54
N CYS A 227 10.25 -14.57 -14.19
CA CYS A 227 10.72 -14.05 -12.91
C CYS A 227 10.64 -12.52 -12.80
N VAL A 228 10.88 -11.80 -13.89
CA VAL A 228 10.69 -10.34 -13.90
C VAL A 228 9.21 -10.00 -13.81
N LEU A 229 8.34 -10.73 -14.52
CA LEU A 229 6.89 -10.53 -14.45
C LEU A 229 6.32 -10.95 -13.08
N ALA A 230 6.80 -12.05 -12.50
CA ALA A 230 6.47 -12.47 -11.14
C ALA A 230 6.90 -11.41 -10.11
N SER A 231 8.03 -10.73 -10.32
CA SER A 231 8.44 -9.64 -9.43
C SER A 231 7.44 -8.46 -9.41
N PHE A 232 6.67 -8.26 -10.49
CA PHE A 232 5.61 -7.26 -10.51
C PHE A 232 4.35 -7.71 -9.75
N CYS A 233 4.20 -9.00 -9.46
CA CYS A 233 3.13 -9.52 -8.62
C CYS A 233 3.33 -9.21 -7.12
N TYR A 234 4.54 -8.84 -6.69
CA TYR A 234 4.89 -8.54 -5.28
C TYR A 234 5.19 -7.06 -5.01
N ARG A 235 4.69 -6.17 -5.88
CA ARG A 235 5.04 -4.75 -5.90
C ARG A 235 4.60 -3.97 -4.65
N ASP A 236 3.56 -4.43 -3.95
CA ASP A 236 2.84 -3.60 -2.99
C ASP A 236 3.34 -3.70 -1.54
N GLU A 237 4.24 -4.64 -1.24
CA GLU A 237 4.73 -4.82 0.15
C GLU A 237 6.26 -4.83 0.30
N TRP A 238 7.04 -5.08 -0.76
CA TRP A 238 8.47 -5.30 -0.59
C TRP A 238 9.29 -4.76 -1.77
N SER A 239 9.55 -3.46 -1.75
CA SER A 239 10.27 -2.73 -2.80
C SER A 239 11.78 -3.03 -2.88
N ASN A 240 12.26 -4.10 -2.24
CA ASN A 240 13.67 -4.48 -2.33
C ASN A 240 13.82 -5.91 -2.89
N THR A 241 14.87 -6.07 -3.67
CA THR A 241 15.21 -7.32 -4.35
C THR A 241 15.44 -8.47 -3.36
N ASP A 242 15.89 -8.21 -2.13
CA ASP A 242 16.13 -9.26 -1.13
C ASP A 242 14.86 -10.01 -0.72
N VAL A 243 13.72 -9.32 -0.61
CA VAL A 243 12.46 -9.99 -0.26
C VAL A 243 11.88 -10.77 -1.43
N LEU A 244 12.01 -10.22 -2.65
CA LEU A 244 11.70 -10.95 -3.88
C LEU A 244 12.50 -12.25 -3.98
N LEU A 245 13.81 -12.20 -3.69
CA LEU A 245 14.67 -13.38 -3.66
C LEU A 245 14.20 -14.42 -2.64
N LEU A 246 13.69 -14.01 -1.48
CA LEU A 246 13.16 -14.93 -0.47
C LEU A 246 11.82 -15.60 -0.85
N HIS A 247 11.01 -14.97 -1.70
CA HIS A 247 9.72 -15.51 -2.14
C HIS A 247 9.82 -16.36 -3.40
N GLU A 248 10.65 -15.93 -4.35
CA GLU A 248 10.75 -16.58 -5.66
C GLU A 248 11.69 -17.78 -5.65
N TYR A 249 12.63 -17.85 -4.71
CA TYR A 249 13.48 -19.03 -4.57
C TYR A 249 12.78 -20.13 -3.78
N PRO A 250 12.62 -21.34 -4.36
CA PRO A 250 12.05 -22.46 -3.66
C PRO A 250 12.83 -22.82 -2.40
N SER A 251 12.13 -23.31 -1.37
CA SER A 251 12.71 -23.70 -0.08
C SER A 251 13.79 -24.80 -0.16
N TYR A 252 13.86 -25.53 -1.29
CA TYR A 252 14.90 -26.52 -1.54
C TYR A 252 16.21 -25.92 -2.08
N VAL A 253 16.24 -24.63 -2.46
CA VAL A 253 17.47 -23.96 -2.91
C VAL A 253 18.30 -23.62 -1.67
N PRO A 254 19.48 -24.24 -1.49
CA PRO A 254 20.20 -24.19 -0.22
C PRO A 254 20.90 -22.84 0.02
N GLN A 255 21.11 -22.04 -1.02
CA GLN A 255 21.72 -20.71 -0.95
C GLN A 255 20.96 -19.78 -1.88
N ILE A 256 20.06 -19.00 -1.30
CA ILE A 256 19.34 -17.94 -2.00
C ILE A 256 20.33 -16.77 -2.19
N PRO A 257 20.53 -16.25 -3.41
CA PRO A 257 21.33 -15.05 -3.64
C PRO A 257 20.81 -13.86 -2.82
N THR A 258 21.67 -12.90 -2.56
CA THR A 258 21.29 -11.56 -2.08
C THR A 258 21.27 -10.61 -3.26
N THR A 259 20.68 -9.43 -3.06
CA THR A 259 20.68 -8.34 -4.04
C THR A 259 22.07 -8.00 -4.59
N ILE A 260 23.14 -8.23 -3.82
CA ILE A 260 24.52 -7.97 -4.25
C ILE A 260 25.01 -9.01 -5.27
N GLN A 261 24.54 -10.26 -5.15
CA GLN A 261 24.93 -11.35 -6.03
C GLN A 261 24.01 -11.48 -7.25
N GLU A 262 22.80 -10.91 -7.18
CA GLU A 262 21.82 -10.95 -8.25
C GLU A 262 22.22 -10.01 -9.40
N GLU A 263 22.21 -10.54 -10.63
CA GLU A 263 22.54 -9.73 -11.79
C GLU A 263 21.39 -8.80 -12.18
N ARG A 264 21.71 -7.63 -12.74
CA ARG A 264 20.68 -6.69 -13.23
C ARG A 264 19.87 -7.30 -14.38
N LEU A 265 18.67 -6.75 -14.59
CA LEU A 265 17.84 -7.04 -15.76
C LEU A 265 18.67 -6.95 -17.04
N SER A 266 18.72 -8.06 -17.78
CA SER A 266 19.44 -8.11 -19.04
C SER A 266 18.65 -7.40 -20.15
N GLU A 267 19.36 -6.77 -21.09
CA GLU A 267 18.76 -6.08 -22.23
C GLU A 267 17.94 -7.05 -23.10
N ALA A 268 18.37 -8.30 -23.23
CA ALA A 268 17.65 -9.33 -23.96
C ALA A 268 16.29 -9.66 -23.34
N VAL A 269 16.24 -9.80 -22.00
CA VAL A 269 14.97 -10.03 -21.29
C VAL A 269 14.07 -8.81 -21.40
N PHE A 270 14.62 -7.61 -21.25
CA PHE A 270 13.86 -6.37 -21.44
C PHE A 270 13.22 -6.30 -22.83
N TYR A 271 14.00 -6.55 -23.90
CA TYR A 271 13.46 -6.57 -25.25
C TYR A 271 12.43 -7.67 -25.48
N ASN A 272 12.59 -8.84 -24.86
CA ASN A 272 11.59 -9.89 -25.00
C ASN A 272 10.25 -9.46 -24.40
N MET A 273 10.29 -8.83 -23.21
CA MET A 273 9.11 -8.32 -22.51
C MET A 273 8.44 -7.16 -23.24
N THR A 274 9.20 -6.30 -23.92
CA THR A 274 8.69 -5.13 -24.64
C THR A 274 8.38 -5.40 -26.12
N GLY A 275 8.55 -6.63 -26.61
CA GLY A 275 8.40 -6.94 -28.03
C GLY A 275 9.42 -6.25 -28.93
N GLY A 276 10.63 -5.98 -28.40
CA GLY A 276 11.73 -5.32 -29.08
C GLY A 276 11.76 -3.79 -28.93
N ALA A 277 10.87 -3.20 -28.14
CA ALA A 277 10.89 -1.76 -27.89
C ALA A 277 12.01 -1.37 -26.89
N THR A 278 12.60 -0.19 -27.09
CA THR A 278 13.64 0.36 -26.22
C THR A 278 13.11 1.04 -24.95
N SER A 279 11.79 1.10 -24.80
CA SER A 279 11.10 1.61 -23.61
C SER A 279 9.86 0.76 -23.32
N MET A 280 9.55 0.58 -22.03
CA MET A 280 8.29 0.00 -21.57
C MET A 280 7.35 1.16 -21.23
N THR A 281 6.20 1.23 -21.91
CA THR A 281 5.17 2.28 -21.75
C THR A 281 3.91 1.71 -21.13
#